data_AF-A0A1H9TBX2-F1
#
_entry.id   AF-A0A1H9TBX2-F1
#
_cell.length_a   1.000
_cell.length_b   1.000
_cell.length_c   1.000
_cell.angle_alpha   90.00
_cell.angle_beta   90.00
_cell.angle_gamma   90.00
#
_symmetry.space_group_name_H-M   'P 1'
#
loop_
_entity.id
_entity.type
_entity.pdbx_description
1 polymer ?
#
loop_
_entity_poly.entity_id
_entity_poly.type
_entity_poly.pdbx_seq_one_letter_code
_entity_poly.pdbx_strand_id
1 'polypeptide(L)' 'MLHVNARGMKCPWPALRAARAMREADAILIEADDPIAPSELEALAQQQGWAFAALDACHFSLRRTI' A
#
# COMPACT_ATOMS: atom_id res chain seq x y z
N MET A 1 -11.06 -7.75 1.68
CA MET A 1 -9.73 -7.22 2.03
C MET A 1 -8.69 -8.20 1.51
N LEU A 2 -7.73 -7.74 0.69
CA LEU A 2 -6.70 -8.57 0.06
C LEU A 2 -5.33 -8.34 0.71
N HIS A 3 -4.58 -9.42 0.97
CA HIS A 3 -3.21 -9.33 1.48
C HIS A 3 -2.20 -9.27 0.34
N VAL A 4 -1.26 -8.34 0.44
CA VAL A 4 -0.20 -8.13 -0.56
C VAL A 4 1.16 -8.23 0.11
N ASN A 5 1.99 -9.18 -0.32
CA ASN A 5 3.39 -9.24 0.10
C ASN A 5 4.28 -8.52 -0.92
N ALA A 6 5.02 -7.52 -0.43
CA ALA A 6 6.02 -6.76 -1.16
C ALA A 6 7.37 -6.66 -0.40
N ARG A 7 7.63 -7.56 0.55
CA ARG A 7 8.92 -7.60 1.27
C ARG A 7 10.08 -7.96 0.34
N GLY A 8 11.27 -7.46 0.64
CA GLY A 8 12.48 -7.61 -0.16
C GLY A 8 12.45 -6.81 -1.47
N MET A 9 11.40 -6.01 -1.71
CA MET A 9 11.28 -5.19 -2.91
C MET A 9 11.60 -3.75 -2.59
N LYS A 10 12.42 -3.12 -3.43
CA LYS A 10 12.73 -1.69 -3.33
C LYS A 10 11.70 -0.85 -4.09
N CYS A 11 11.60 0.42 -3.73
CA CYS A 11 10.86 1.42 -4.48
C CYS A 11 11.19 1.33 -5.99
N PRO A 12 10.17 1.33 -6.88
CA PRO A 12 8.75 1.64 -6.64
C PRO A 12 7.83 0.41 -6.45
N TRP A 13 8.38 -0.79 -6.29
CA TRP A 13 7.59 -2.03 -6.37
C TRP A 13 6.46 -2.18 -5.33
N PRO A 14 6.62 -1.80 -4.05
CA PRO A 14 5.52 -1.87 -3.08
C PRO A 14 4.29 -1.07 -3.52
N ALA A 15 4.50 0.17 -3.99
CA ALA A 15 3.44 1.04 -4.48
C ALA A 15 2.75 0.46 -5.73
N LEU A 16 3.52 -0.05 -6.70
CA LEU A 16 2.94 -0.66 -7.91
C LEU A 16 2.10 -1.91 -7.59
N ARG A 17 2.54 -2.74 -6.64
CA ARG A 17 1.78 -3.91 -6.18
C ARG A 17 0.51 -3.52 -5.45
N ALA A 18 0.59 -2.53 -4.55
CA ALA A 18 -0.57 -1.97 -3.87
C ALA A 18 -1.60 -1.43 -4.88
N ALA A 19 -1.16 -0.61 -5.84
CA ALA A 19 -2.01 -0.04 -6.88
C ALA A 19 -2.70 -1.12 -7.72
N ARG A 20 -1.97 -2.19 -8.08
CA ARG A 20 -2.56 -3.33 -8.80
C ARG A 20 -3.62 -4.03 -7.96
N ALA A 21 -3.33 -4.34 -6.71
CA ALA A 21 -4.25 -5.05 -5.82
C ALA A 21 -5.52 -4.22 -5.53
N MET A 22 -5.40 -2.90 -5.39
CA MET A 22 -6.54 -1.99 -5.23
C MET A 22 -7.47 -1.96 -6.46
N ARG A 23 -7.05 -2.41 -7.65
CA ARG A 23 -7.96 -2.56 -8.81
C ARG A 23 -8.92 -3.75 -8.64
N GLU A 24 -8.53 -4.74 -7.85
CA GLU A 24 -9.29 -5.98 -7.64
C GLU A 24 -10.00 -5.99 -6.28
N ALA A 25 -9.68 -5.07 -5.37
CA ALA A 25 -10.23 -5.00 -4.02
C ALA A 25 -10.51 -3.56 -3.57
N ASP A 26 -11.52 -3.39 -2.70
CA ASP A 26 -11.84 -2.10 -2.07
C ASP A 26 -10.89 -1.71 -0.94
N ALA A 27 -10.19 -2.69 -0.39
CA ALA A 27 -9.21 -2.50 0.67
C ALA A 27 -8.13 -3.59 0.62
N ILE A 28 -6.90 -3.19 0.88
CA ILE A 28 -5.74 -4.08 0.97
C ILE A 28 -4.97 -3.84 2.26
N LEU A 29 -4.26 -4.88 2.68
CA LEU A 29 -3.19 -4.80 3.67
C LEU A 29 -1.90 -5.27 2.98
N ILE A 30 -0.89 -4.41 2.96
CA ILE A 30 0.38 -4.65 2.30
C ILE A 30 1.53 -4.73 3.30
N GLU A 31 2.37 -5.75 3.15
CA GLU A 31 3.65 -5.92 3.83
C GLU A 31 4.79 -5.38 2.97
N ALA A 32 5.55 -4.40 3.47
CA ALA A 32 6.76 -3.88 2.82
C ALA A 32 7.82 -3.50 3.87
N ASP A 33 9.07 -3.92 3.65
CA ASP A 33 10.22 -3.69 4.53
C ASP A 33 11.18 -2.61 4.02
N ASP A 34 10.90 -2.01 2.85
CA ASP A 34 11.62 -0.85 2.34
C ASP A 34 11.29 0.38 3.20
N PRO A 35 12.29 1.06 3.80
CA PRO A 35 12.06 2.22 4.66
C PRO A 35 11.32 3.38 3.97
N ILE A 36 11.35 3.49 2.64
CA ILE A 36 10.59 4.54 1.92
C ILE A 36 9.14 4.13 1.61
N ALA A 37 8.77 2.86 1.80
CA ALA A 37 7.45 2.35 1.49
C ALA A 37 6.30 3.12 2.16
N PRO A 38 6.36 3.55 3.45
CA PRO A 38 5.28 4.31 4.06
C PRO A 38 4.96 5.59 3.28
N SER A 39 5.98 6.37 2.93
CA SER A 39 5.81 7.64 2.22
C SER A 39 5.28 7.44 0.80
N GLU A 40 5.80 6.44 0.08
CA GLU A 40 5.33 6.13 -1.28
C GLU A 40 3.89 5.61 -1.30
N LEU A 41 3.52 4.77 -0.33
CA LEU A 41 2.15 4.23 -0.21
C LEU A 41 1.15 5.31 0.21
N GLU A 42 1.55 6.22 1.10
CA GLU A 42 0.74 7.38 1.47
C GLU A 42 0.54 8.32 0.28
N ALA A 43 1.61 8.65 -0.45
CA ALA A 43 1.54 9.50 -1.63
C ALA A 43 0.63 8.88 -2.72
N LEU A 44 0.76 7.57 -2.96
CA LEU A 44 -0.12 6.82 -3.85
C LEU A 44 -1.59 6.93 -3.40
N ALA A 45 -1.87 6.71 -2.11
CA ALA A 45 -3.23 6.78 -1.59
C ALA A 45 -3.83 8.18 -1.76
N GLN A 46 -3.07 9.23 -1.44
CA GLN A 46 -3.51 10.62 -1.63
C GLN A 46 -3.82 10.93 -3.10
N GLN A 47 -2.95 10.52 -4.03
CA GLN A 47 -3.17 10.73 -5.47
C GLN A 47 -4.43 10.04 -6.00
N GLN A 48 -4.80 8.90 -5.42
CA GLN A 48 -5.96 8.12 -5.83
C GLN A 48 -7.23 8.44 -5.02
N GLY A 49 -7.15 9.33 -4.04
CA GLY A 49 -8.24 9.61 -3.11
C GLY A 49 -8.62 8.38 -2.30
N TRP A 50 -7.63 7.62 -1.80
CA TRP A 50 -7.80 6.48 -0.91
C TRP A 50 -7.40 6.86 0.52
N ALA A 51 -7.98 6.16 1.50
CA ALA A 51 -7.53 6.21 2.88
C ALA A 51 -6.25 5.35 3.04
N PHE A 52 -5.28 5.87 3.77
CA PHE A 52 -4.03 5.20 4.13
C PHE A 52 -3.89 5.13 5.65
N ALA A 53 -3.35 4.01 6.16
CA ALA A 53 -2.96 3.87 7.55
C ALA A 53 -1.71 2.99 7.68
N ALA A 54 -0.70 3.45 8.42
CA ALA A 54 0.41 2.62 8.86
C ALA A 54 -0.03 1.88 10.14
N LEU A 55 -0.03 0.54 10.10
CA LEU A 55 -0.42 -0.29 11.23
C LEU A 55 0.79 -0.61 12.12
N ASP A 56 1.94 -0.87 11.50
CA ASP A 56 3.24 -1.00 12.17
C ASP A 56 4.38 -0.61 11.20
N ALA A 57 5.62 -0.99 11.55
CA ALA A 57 6.82 -0.66 10.77
C ALA A 57 6.85 -1.25 9.36
N CYS A 58 6.10 -2.32 9.08
CA CYS A 58 6.12 -3.03 7.80
C CYS A 58 4.73 -3.32 7.23
N HIS A 59 3.65 -3.06 7.97
CA HIS A 59 2.27 -3.31 7.54
C HIS A 59 1.50 -2.01 7.32
N PHE A 60 0.89 -1.87 6.14
CA PHE A 60 0.14 -0.69 5.73
C PHE A 60 -1.22 -1.07 5.16
N SER A 61 -2.25 -0.30 5.49
CA SER A 61 -3.60 -0.46 4.98
C SER A 61 -3.91 0.63 3.94
N LEU A 62 -4.48 0.25 2.81
CA LEU A 62 -5.07 1.17 1.84
C LEU A 62 -6.54 0.79 1.61
N ARG A 63 -7.43 1.79 1.55
CA ARG A 63 -8.87 1.59 1.38
C ARG A 63 -9.50 2.66 0.50
N ARG A 64 -10.42 2.27 -0.37
CA ARG A 64 -11.21 3.22 -1.18
C ARG A 64 -12.12 4.05 -0.28
N THR A 65 -12.01 5.36 -0.43
CA THR A 65 -12.98 6.34 0.07
C THR A 65 -14.02 6.49 -1.04
N ILE A 66 -15.12 5.75 -0.90
CA ILE A 66 -16.32 5.85 -1.74
C ILE A 66 -16.90 7.26 -1.70
#